data_AF-A0A229VW97-F1
#
_entry.id   AF-A0A229VW97-F1
#
_cell.length_a   1.000
_cell.length_b   1.000
_cell.length_c   1.000
_cell.angle_alpha   90.00
_cell.angle_beta   90.00
_cell.angle_gamma   90.00
#
_symmetry.space_group_name_H-M   'P 1'
#
loop_
_entity.id
_entity.type
_entity.pdbx_description
1 polymer ?
#
loop_
_entity_poly.entity_id
_entity_poly.type
_entity_poly.pdbx_seq_one_letter_code
_entity_poly.pdbx_strand_id
1 'polypeptide(L)'
;MSCQHCGTPVTPPWTLCPTCRKQYARTLHQLSQTMLRLQAIAHHDYKITEGHGTTDGFAPIPVNMTAIDMLDDAEQLLQDMLNETGIESRPRWQRILRWIPKHIPDLCKASRAGHYLEACASTLLRIQPITDRIPRKQHLIGQCPHCNRPINAAPKDEWKICKCGHLLDLTIIRHDSRQLVNRLHKTMTPAECSKWLQDEYGLKVNRKTISTWINRGQLPSSKRVEDGYWEFNVHEILTLAESLQTKGESTP
;
A
#
# COMPACT_ATOMS: atom_id res chain seq x y z
N MET A 1 -13.10 -40.02 4.74
CA MET A 1 -12.04 -39.09 5.17
C MET A 1 -12.50 -37.67 4.92
N SER A 2 -12.21 -36.75 5.84
CA SER A 2 -12.50 -35.31 5.71
C SER A 2 -11.29 -34.57 5.16
N CYS A 3 -11.53 -33.44 4.49
CA CYS A 3 -10.51 -32.56 3.96
C CYS A 3 -9.76 -31.93 5.12
N GLN A 4 -8.44 -32.03 5.10
CA GLN A 4 -7.60 -31.49 6.19
C GLN A 4 -7.68 -29.97 6.33
N HIS A 5 -8.07 -29.25 5.29
CA HIS A 5 -8.15 -27.79 5.31
C HIS A 5 -9.56 -27.24 5.61
N CYS A 6 -10.62 -27.89 5.13
CA CYS A 6 -11.99 -27.35 5.22
C CYS A 6 -13.05 -28.34 5.72
N GLY A 7 -12.67 -29.55 6.12
CA GLY A 7 -13.56 -30.54 6.72
C GLY A 7 -14.52 -31.26 5.75
N THR A 8 -14.64 -30.82 4.49
CA THR A 8 -15.52 -31.46 3.47
C THR A 8 -15.12 -32.90 3.16
N PRO A 9 -16.04 -33.79 2.74
CA PRO A 9 -15.69 -35.18 2.43
C PRO A 9 -14.76 -35.27 1.22
N VAL A 10 -13.76 -36.16 1.30
CA VAL A 10 -12.74 -36.37 0.25
C VAL A 10 -12.72 -37.83 -0.20
N THR A 11 -12.49 -38.02 -1.50
CA THR A 11 -12.27 -39.32 -2.14
C THR A 11 -10.81 -39.75 -1.99
N PRO A 12 -10.52 -40.94 -1.45
CA PRO A 12 -9.17 -41.52 -1.48
C PRO A 12 -8.62 -41.59 -2.92
N PRO A 13 -7.31 -41.42 -3.16
CA PRO A 13 -6.21 -41.25 -2.19
C PRO A 13 -5.93 -39.78 -1.79
N TRP A 14 -6.85 -38.86 -2.05
CA TRP A 14 -6.62 -37.43 -1.80
C TRP A 14 -6.87 -37.07 -0.33
N THR A 15 -6.07 -36.16 0.22
CA THR A 15 -6.26 -35.60 1.57
C THR A 15 -6.97 -34.24 1.54
N LEU A 16 -7.07 -33.64 0.34
CA LEU A 16 -7.74 -32.35 0.08
C LEU A 16 -8.91 -32.50 -0.91
N CYS A 17 -9.97 -31.72 -0.69
CA CYS A 17 -11.10 -31.66 -1.62
C CYS A 17 -10.72 -30.96 -2.95
N PRO A 18 -11.50 -31.11 -4.04
CA PRO A 18 -11.21 -30.50 -5.33
C PRO A 18 -10.95 -28.98 -5.28
N THR A 19 -11.70 -28.26 -4.43
CA THR A 19 -11.55 -26.80 -4.25
C THR A 19 -10.23 -26.45 -3.58
N CYS A 20 -9.90 -27.13 -2.48
CA CYS A 20 -8.63 -26.90 -1.77
C CYS A 20 -7.42 -27.30 -2.62
N ARG A 21 -7.53 -28.31 -3.48
CA ARG A 21 -6.47 -28.65 -4.46
C ARG A 21 -6.21 -27.52 -5.45
N LYS A 22 -7.27 -26.89 -5.98
CA LYS A 22 -7.14 -25.70 -6.86
C LYS A 22 -6.52 -24.52 -6.12
N GLN A 23 -6.95 -24.28 -4.87
CA GLN A 23 -6.37 -23.25 -4.01
C GLN A 23 -4.89 -23.52 -3.78
N TYR A 24 -4.51 -24.76 -3.49
CA TYR A 24 -3.12 -25.13 -3.24
C TYR A 24 -2.22 -24.89 -4.45
N ALA A 25 -2.66 -25.30 -5.63
CA ALA A 25 -1.94 -25.00 -6.88
C ALA A 25 -1.76 -23.49 -7.10
N ARG A 26 -2.80 -22.69 -6.82
CA ARG A 26 -2.73 -21.21 -6.93
C ARG A 26 -1.77 -20.60 -5.91
N THR A 27 -1.85 -21.03 -4.65
CA THR A 27 -0.97 -20.56 -3.57
C THR A 27 0.49 -20.87 -3.89
N LEU A 28 0.80 -22.08 -4.37
CA LEU A 28 2.16 -22.44 -4.78
C LEU A 28 2.65 -21.64 -5.98
N HIS A 29 1.79 -21.41 -6.96
CA HIS A 29 2.13 -20.56 -8.09
C HIS A 29 2.42 -19.12 -7.65
N GLN A 30 1.59 -18.55 -6.77
CA GLN A 30 1.83 -17.22 -6.21
C GLN A 30 3.13 -17.16 -5.43
N LEU A 31 3.39 -18.14 -4.56
CA LEU A 31 4.62 -18.21 -3.77
C LEU A 31 5.84 -18.24 -4.68
N SER A 32 5.80 -19.03 -5.75
CA SER A 32 6.91 -19.10 -6.73
C SER A 32 7.24 -17.76 -7.38
N GLN A 33 6.22 -17.00 -7.78
CA GLN A 33 6.39 -15.67 -8.38
C GLN A 33 6.90 -14.65 -7.35
N THR A 34 6.35 -14.72 -6.13
CA THR A 34 6.71 -13.85 -5.03
C THR A 34 8.15 -14.07 -4.58
N MET A 35 8.64 -15.31 -4.53
CA MET A 35 10.04 -15.62 -4.21
C MET A 35 11.02 -15.07 -5.26
N LEU A 36 10.67 -15.10 -6.56
CA LEU A 36 11.49 -14.46 -7.61
C LEU A 36 11.62 -12.95 -7.39
N ARG A 37 10.55 -12.28 -6.98
CA ARG A 37 10.58 -10.85 -6.64
C ARG A 37 11.40 -10.59 -5.38
N LEU A 38 11.27 -11.43 -4.37
CA LEU A 38 12.02 -11.32 -3.13
C LEU A 38 13.52 -11.50 -3.36
N GLN A 39 13.94 -12.40 -4.25
CA GLN A 39 15.35 -12.55 -4.67
C GLN A 39 15.91 -11.26 -5.27
N ALA A 40 15.16 -10.59 -6.16
CA ALA A 40 15.60 -9.31 -6.74
C ALA A 40 15.73 -8.19 -5.69
N ILE A 41 14.95 -8.24 -4.61
CA ILE A 41 15.06 -7.30 -3.48
C ILE A 41 16.27 -7.64 -2.61
N ALA A 42 16.48 -8.93 -2.32
CA ALA A 42 17.61 -9.40 -1.52
C ALA A 42 18.94 -8.91 -2.11
N HIS A 43 19.16 -9.13 -3.41
CA HIS A 43 20.41 -8.77 -4.08
C HIS A 43 20.60 -7.28 -4.39
N HIS A 44 19.66 -6.40 -3.98
CA HIS A 44 19.69 -4.98 -4.36
C HIS A 44 19.80 -4.73 -5.88
N ASP A 45 19.47 -5.72 -6.72
CA ASP A 45 19.42 -5.61 -8.19
C ASP A 45 18.41 -4.55 -8.65
N TYR A 46 17.55 -4.10 -7.72
CA TYR A 46 16.73 -2.90 -7.81
C TYR A 46 16.98 -1.96 -6.64
N LYS A 47 17.40 -0.72 -6.93
CA LYS A 47 17.39 0.38 -5.96
C LYS A 47 15.95 0.88 -5.78
N ILE A 48 15.33 0.59 -4.64
CA ILE A 48 14.07 1.20 -4.22
C ILE A 48 14.42 2.51 -3.52
N THR A 49 14.73 3.55 -4.27
CA THR A 49 15.00 4.88 -3.69
C THR A 49 13.68 5.59 -3.43
N GLU A 50 13.30 5.73 -2.17
CA GLU A 50 12.89 7.00 -1.54
C GLU A 50 13.03 6.82 -0.03
N GLY A 51 14.24 7.04 0.47
CA GLY A 51 14.53 7.07 1.90
C GLY A 51 15.50 8.21 2.18
N HIS A 52 14.96 9.38 2.55
CA HIS A 52 15.74 10.40 3.26
C HIS A 52 15.89 9.97 4.72
N GLY A 53 16.75 8.98 4.94
CA GLY A 53 17.29 8.68 6.27
C GLY A 53 18.71 9.20 6.32
N THR A 54 19.00 10.16 7.20
CA THR A 54 20.37 10.50 7.57
C THR A 54 20.99 9.26 8.20
N THR A 55 21.74 8.50 7.40
CA THR A 55 22.47 7.33 7.90
C THR A 55 23.84 7.83 8.32
N ASP A 56 24.12 7.74 9.63
CA ASP A 56 25.47 7.84 10.17
C ASP A 56 26.43 7.00 9.33
N GLY A 57 27.67 7.48 9.14
CA GLY A 57 28.64 7.13 8.09
C GLY A 57 29.13 5.68 7.96
N PHE A 58 28.30 4.67 8.18
CA PHE A 58 28.55 3.28 7.79
C PHE A 58 27.87 2.97 6.46
N ALA A 59 28.65 2.43 5.52
CA ALA A 59 28.12 1.93 4.25
C ALA A 59 27.08 0.83 4.54
N PRO A 60 25.85 0.93 4.01
CA PRO A 60 24.84 -0.11 4.20
C PRO A 60 25.33 -1.44 3.61
N ILE A 61 25.02 -2.53 4.31
CA ILE A 61 25.34 -3.91 3.89
C ILE A 61 24.80 -4.10 2.46
N PRO A 62 25.55 -4.73 1.55
CA PRO A 62 25.20 -4.82 0.12
C PRO A 62 23.95 -5.67 -0.18
N VAL A 63 23.33 -6.28 0.83
CA VAL A 63 22.24 -7.25 0.69
C VAL A 63 21.17 -6.98 1.76
N ASN A 64 19.89 -7.13 1.42
CA ASN A 64 18.80 -7.03 2.39
C ASN A 64 18.67 -8.35 3.16
N MET A 65 19.27 -8.42 4.35
CA MET A 65 19.28 -9.62 5.20
C MET A 65 17.88 -10.16 5.51
N THR A 66 16.91 -9.28 5.78
CA THR A 66 15.53 -9.70 6.06
C THR A 66 14.88 -10.39 4.85
N ALA A 67 15.19 -9.93 3.64
CA ALA A 67 14.71 -10.59 2.42
C ALA A 67 15.39 -11.96 2.18
N ILE A 68 16.66 -12.11 2.58
CA ILE A 68 17.37 -13.40 2.54
C ILE A 68 16.72 -14.39 3.53
N ASP A 69 16.53 -13.99 4.78
CA ASP A 69 15.94 -14.86 5.80
C ASP A 69 14.55 -15.36 5.38
N MET A 70 13.74 -14.47 4.78
CA MET A 70 12.42 -14.83 4.25
C MET A 70 12.49 -15.77 3.04
N LEU A 71 13.54 -15.69 2.21
CA LEU A 71 13.78 -16.64 1.12
C LEU A 71 14.19 -18.01 1.67
N ASP A 72 15.07 -18.04 2.66
CA ASP A 72 15.57 -19.27 3.27
C ASP A 72 14.44 -20.02 3.99
N ASP A 73 13.58 -19.30 4.73
CA ASP A 73 12.38 -19.87 5.34
C ASP A 73 11.42 -20.47 4.30
N ALA A 74 11.22 -19.77 3.18
CA ALA A 74 10.35 -20.24 2.10
C ALA A 74 10.97 -21.44 1.35
N GLU A 75 12.30 -21.47 1.18
CA GLU A 75 13.02 -22.61 0.63
C GLU A 75 12.89 -23.83 1.54
N GLN A 76 13.08 -23.66 2.85
CA GLN A 76 12.94 -24.73 3.84
C GLN A 76 11.54 -25.35 3.80
N LEU A 77 10.49 -24.51 3.76
CA LEU A 77 9.11 -24.97 3.61
C LEU A 77 8.91 -25.82 2.34
N LEU A 78 9.45 -25.36 1.20
CA LEU A 78 9.33 -26.09 -0.08
C LEU A 78 10.10 -27.42 -0.05
N GLN A 79 11.26 -27.48 0.61
CA GLN A 79 12.01 -28.72 0.78
C GLN A 79 11.26 -29.71 1.67
N ASP A 80 10.72 -29.27 2.80
CA ASP A 80 9.97 -30.13 3.72
C ASP A 80 8.73 -30.74 3.06
N MET A 81 8.04 -29.97 2.23
CA MET A 81 6.92 -30.45 1.41
C MET A 81 7.32 -31.55 0.43
N LEU A 82 8.44 -31.38 -0.28
CA LEU A 82 8.90 -32.37 -1.26
C LEU A 82 9.44 -33.63 -0.58
N ASN A 83 10.10 -33.50 0.57
CA ASN A 83 10.59 -34.64 1.35
C ASN A 83 9.42 -35.57 1.74
N GLU A 84 8.24 -35.03 2.06
CA GLU A 84 7.06 -35.84 2.38
C GLU A 84 6.53 -36.65 1.18
N THR A 85 6.85 -36.24 -0.05
CA THR A 85 6.51 -37.00 -1.26
C THR A 85 7.54 -38.11 -1.58
N GLY A 86 8.58 -38.26 -0.75
CA GLY A 86 9.65 -39.25 -0.94
C GLY A 86 10.82 -38.75 -1.81
N ILE A 87 10.85 -37.47 -2.17
CA ILE A 87 11.96 -36.87 -2.90
C ILE A 87 12.98 -36.35 -1.88
N GLU A 88 13.96 -37.19 -1.53
CA GLU A 88 15.07 -36.83 -0.65
C GLU A 88 16.10 -35.99 -1.41
N SER A 89 15.79 -34.72 -1.63
CA SER A 89 16.70 -33.78 -2.25
C SER A 89 16.51 -32.41 -1.60
N ARG A 90 17.62 -31.73 -1.27
CA ARG A 90 17.63 -30.33 -0.84
C ARG A 90 18.16 -29.42 -1.94
N PRO A 91 17.53 -29.38 -3.13
CA PRO A 91 17.97 -28.47 -4.16
C PRO A 91 17.56 -27.04 -3.78
N ARG A 92 18.28 -26.07 -4.31
CA ARG A 92 17.89 -24.66 -4.23
C ARG A 92 16.47 -24.46 -4.72
N TRP A 93 15.75 -23.51 -4.13
CA TRP A 93 14.33 -23.28 -4.45
C TRP A 93 14.06 -23.07 -5.94
N GLN A 94 14.97 -22.47 -6.72
CA GLN A 94 14.78 -22.29 -8.18
C GLN A 94 14.66 -23.63 -8.94
N ARG A 95 15.28 -24.69 -8.44
CA ARG A 95 15.13 -26.04 -8.97
C ARG A 95 13.85 -26.70 -8.47
N ILE A 96 13.47 -26.45 -7.22
CA ILE A 96 12.16 -26.87 -6.66
C ILE A 96 11.01 -26.30 -7.49
N LEU A 97 11.05 -25.01 -7.85
CA LEU A 97 10.00 -24.36 -8.64
C LEU A 97 9.72 -25.04 -9.99
N ARG A 98 10.76 -25.64 -10.61
CA ARG A 98 10.61 -26.40 -11.86
C ARG A 98 9.93 -27.76 -11.65
N TRP A 99 9.98 -28.29 -10.44
CA TRP A 99 9.42 -29.59 -10.07
C TRP A 99 7.99 -29.46 -9.51
N ILE A 100 7.69 -28.37 -8.81
CA ILE A 100 6.38 -28.13 -8.18
C ILE A 100 5.21 -28.49 -9.12
N PRO A 101 5.12 -27.98 -10.37
CA PRO A 101 3.96 -28.27 -11.24
C PRO A 101 3.75 -29.76 -11.51
N LYS A 102 4.83 -30.55 -11.56
CA LYS A 102 4.78 -32.00 -11.81
C LYS A 102 4.33 -32.77 -10.57
N HIS A 103 4.67 -32.27 -9.38
CA HIS A 103 4.40 -32.94 -8.10
C HIS A 103 3.18 -32.39 -7.35
N ILE A 104 2.43 -31.43 -7.90
CA ILE A 104 1.15 -30.96 -7.31
C ILE A 104 0.23 -32.15 -6.92
N PRO A 105 0.03 -33.18 -7.75
CA PRO A 105 -0.81 -34.31 -7.39
C PRO A 105 -0.31 -35.05 -6.15
N ASP A 106 1.00 -35.24 -6.01
CA ASP A 106 1.59 -35.99 -4.89
C ASP A 106 1.58 -35.16 -3.61
N LEU A 107 1.83 -33.85 -3.72
CA LEU A 107 1.67 -32.89 -2.62
C LEU A 107 0.22 -32.84 -2.10
N CYS A 108 -0.78 -32.97 -2.98
CA CYS A 108 -2.19 -33.03 -2.58
C CYS A 108 -2.63 -34.38 -1.99
N LYS A 109 -1.79 -35.42 -2.08
CA LYS A 109 -1.99 -36.73 -1.44
C LYS A 109 -1.18 -36.87 -0.15
N ALA A 110 -0.22 -35.96 0.09
CA ALA A 110 0.61 -35.96 1.27
C ALA A 110 -0.22 -35.95 2.56
N SER A 111 0.32 -36.59 3.59
CA SER A 111 -0.32 -36.77 4.89
C SER A 111 -0.61 -35.44 5.61
N ARG A 112 0.14 -34.38 5.30
CA ARG A 112 0.00 -33.04 5.88
C ARG A 112 -0.32 -31.96 4.85
N ALA A 113 -0.93 -32.33 3.72
CA ALA A 113 -1.25 -31.38 2.64
C ALA A 113 -2.05 -30.14 3.12
N GLY A 114 -2.94 -30.31 4.10
CA GLY A 114 -3.67 -29.18 4.69
C GLY A 114 -2.78 -28.19 5.44
N HIS A 115 -1.82 -28.70 6.22
CA HIS A 115 -0.85 -27.88 6.96
C HIS A 115 0.07 -27.12 6.00
N TYR A 116 0.56 -27.78 4.95
CA TYR A 116 1.41 -27.11 3.96
C TYR A 116 0.68 -26.04 3.16
N LEU A 117 -0.59 -26.25 2.84
CA LEU A 117 -1.42 -25.21 2.22
C LEU A 117 -1.47 -23.94 3.10
N GLU A 118 -1.71 -24.11 4.39
CA GLU A 118 -1.76 -23.02 5.36
C GLU A 118 -0.39 -22.36 5.57
N ALA A 119 0.67 -23.16 5.65
CA ALA A 119 2.04 -22.66 5.75
C ALA A 119 2.44 -21.84 4.51
N CYS A 120 2.12 -22.31 3.30
CA CYS A 120 2.37 -21.55 2.07
C CYS A 120 1.58 -20.24 2.04
N ALA A 121 0.31 -20.25 2.47
CA ALA A 121 -0.51 -19.04 2.54
C ALA A 121 0.04 -18.04 3.58
N SER A 122 0.49 -18.52 4.74
CA SER A 122 1.10 -17.70 5.78
C SER A 122 2.43 -17.09 5.35
N THR A 123 3.28 -17.88 4.69
CA THR A 123 4.54 -17.40 4.10
C THR A 123 4.27 -16.33 3.04
N LEU A 124 3.25 -16.50 2.21
CA LEU A 124 2.82 -15.47 1.26
C LEU A 124 2.40 -14.17 1.95
N LEU A 125 1.57 -14.23 3.00
CA LEU A 125 1.16 -13.04 3.75
C LEU A 125 2.34 -12.30 4.39
N ARG A 126 3.40 -13.02 4.77
CA ARG A 126 4.62 -12.43 5.33
C ARG A 126 5.51 -11.76 4.27
N ILE A 127 5.61 -12.36 3.08
CA ILE A 127 6.48 -11.86 2.00
C ILE A 127 5.80 -10.76 1.17
N GLN A 128 4.48 -10.81 1.01
CA GLN A 128 3.71 -9.85 0.21
C GLN A 128 4.00 -8.37 0.54
N PRO A 129 4.04 -7.93 1.82
CA PRO A 129 4.30 -6.52 2.14
C PRO A 129 5.62 -5.96 1.59
N ILE A 130 6.63 -6.81 1.42
CA ILE A 130 7.97 -6.42 0.94
C ILE A 130 8.05 -6.54 -0.59
N THR A 131 7.35 -7.51 -1.19
CA THR A 131 7.41 -7.84 -2.62
C THR A 131 6.34 -7.15 -3.47
N ASP A 132 5.18 -6.83 -2.89
CA ASP A 132 4.11 -6.09 -3.55
C ASP A 132 4.43 -4.60 -3.53
N ARG A 133 4.99 -4.12 -4.65
CA ARG A 133 5.26 -2.70 -4.96
C ARG A 133 3.99 -1.85 -5.18
N ILE A 134 2.96 -1.99 -4.34
CA ILE A 134 1.98 -0.92 -4.21
C ILE A 134 1.87 -0.56 -2.74
N PRO A 135 2.80 0.26 -2.20
CA PRO A 135 2.37 1.23 -1.22
C PRO A 135 1.35 2.10 -1.95
N ARG A 136 0.07 1.73 -1.84
CA ARG A 136 -1.01 2.66 -2.11
C ARG A 136 -0.67 3.81 -1.18
N LYS A 137 -0.16 4.95 -1.68
CA LYS A 137 0.00 6.13 -0.84
C LYS A 137 -1.37 6.36 -0.22
N GLN A 138 -1.52 5.97 1.04
CA GLN A 138 -2.80 6.02 1.73
C GLN A 138 -2.87 7.44 2.27
N HIS A 139 -3.65 8.26 1.59
CA HIS A 139 -3.88 9.62 2.03
C HIS A 139 -5.06 9.62 2.98
N LEU A 140 -5.06 10.55 3.93
CA LEU A 140 -6.26 10.86 4.70
C LEU A 140 -7.34 11.33 3.73
N ILE A 141 -8.43 10.57 3.64
CA ILE A 141 -9.56 10.85 2.74
C ILE A 141 -10.67 11.59 3.47
N GLY A 142 -10.88 11.28 4.76
CA GLY A 142 -11.97 11.82 5.57
C GLY A 142 -12.15 11.05 6.88
N GLN A 143 -13.29 11.24 7.54
CA GLN A 143 -13.65 10.55 8.79
C GLN A 143 -14.80 9.56 8.56
N CYS A 144 -14.83 8.49 9.36
CA CYS A 144 -15.93 7.53 9.33
C CYS A 144 -17.21 8.14 9.91
N PRO A 145 -18.36 8.09 9.22
CA PRO A 145 -19.61 8.67 9.73
C PRO A 145 -20.18 7.95 10.96
N HIS A 146 -19.75 6.71 11.21
CA HIS A 146 -20.25 5.91 12.34
C HIS A 146 -19.39 6.01 13.60
N CYS A 147 -18.07 6.22 13.46
CA CYS A 147 -17.14 6.20 14.59
C CYS A 147 -16.14 7.36 14.64
N ASN A 148 -16.25 8.32 13.72
CA ASN A 148 -15.41 9.52 13.57
C ASN A 148 -13.90 9.26 13.48
N ARG A 149 -13.46 8.02 13.23
CA ARG A 149 -12.05 7.71 13.05
C ARG A 149 -11.54 8.18 11.69
N PRO A 150 -10.30 8.68 11.60
CA PRO A 150 -9.68 9.05 10.34
C PRO A 150 -9.52 7.83 9.43
N ILE A 151 -9.83 8.01 8.14
CA ILE A 151 -9.77 6.97 7.12
C ILE A 151 -8.69 7.33 6.10
N ASN A 152 -7.69 6.47 6.02
CA ASN A 152 -6.66 6.54 4.98
C ASN A 152 -6.95 5.52 3.87
N ALA A 153 -6.94 5.89 2.60
CA ALA A 153 -6.99 4.92 1.50
C ALA A 153 -6.26 5.43 0.25
N ALA A 154 -6.04 4.56 -0.76
CA ALA A 154 -5.46 5.03 -2.02
C ALA A 154 -6.40 6.00 -2.74
N PRO A 155 -5.89 6.82 -3.67
CA PRO A 155 -6.70 7.70 -4.51
C PRO A 155 -7.80 6.99 -5.33
N LYS A 156 -7.59 5.72 -5.70
CA LYS A 156 -8.49 4.95 -6.59
C LYS A 156 -9.37 3.92 -5.87
N ASP A 157 -9.32 3.85 -4.54
CA ASP A 157 -10.12 2.86 -3.80
C ASP A 157 -11.56 3.34 -3.68
N GLU A 158 -12.54 2.50 -4.00
CA GLU A 158 -13.96 2.88 -3.91
C GLU A 158 -14.60 2.40 -2.60
N TRP A 159 -14.10 1.31 -2.02
CA TRP A 159 -14.71 0.69 -0.84
C TRP A 159 -13.65 0.36 0.22
N LYS A 160 -14.01 0.51 1.50
CA LYS A 160 -13.17 0.08 2.62
C LYS A 160 -14.00 -0.30 3.83
N ILE A 161 -13.59 -1.36 4.53
CA ILE A 161 -14.17 -1.70 5.84
C ILE A 161 -13.47 -0.87 6.91
N CYS A 162 -14.26 -0.13 7.70
CA CYS A 162 -13.75 0.60 8.86
C CYS A 162 -13.39 -0.34 10.01
N LYS A 163 -12.51 0.09 10.92
CA LYS A 163 -12.22 -0.65 12.16
C LYS A 163 -13.44 -0.85 13.06
N CYS A 164 -14.51 -0.08 12.88
CA CYS A 164 -15.80 -0.27 13.56
C CYS A 164 -16.73 -1.28 12.86
N GLY A 165 -16.24 -2.01 11.85
CA GLY A 165 -16.97 -3.09 11.18
C GLY A 165 -17.91 -2.65 10.05
N HIS A 166 -18.13 -1.34 9.85
CA HIS A 166 -19.00 -0.85 8.78
C HIS A 166 -18.27 -0.79 7.43
N LEU A 167 -18.96 -1.19 6.36
CA LEU A 167 -18.53 -1.01 4.98
C LEU A 167 -18.74 0.44 4.56
N LEU A 168 -17.68 1.08 4.06
CA LEU A 168 -17.69 2.48 3.68
C LEU A 168 -17.53 2.64 2.17
N ASP A 169 -18.32 3.53 1.60
CA ASP A 169 -18.13 4.07 0.25
C ASP A 169 -17.17 5.26 0.32
N LEU A 170 -15.97 5.08 -0.21
CA LEU A 170 -14.93 6.10 -0.23
C LEU A 170 -15.20 7.21 -1.25
N THR A 171 -16.08 6.99 -2.24
CA THR A 171 -16.45 8.04 -3.20
C THR A 171 -17.25 9.14 -2.50
N ILE A 172 -18.20 8.74 -1.65
CA ILE A 172 -19.02 9.65 -0.84
C ILE A 172 -18.14 10.38 0.18
N ILE A 173 -17.29 9.66 0.90
CA ILE A 173 -16.41 10.28 1.92
C ILE A 173 -15.42 11.28 1.30
N ARG A 174 -14.89 10.99 0.11
CA ARG A 174 -14.07 11.94 -0.65
C ARG A 174 -14.86 13.17 -1.07
N HIS A 175 -16.08 12.97 -1.55
CA HIS A 175 -16.95 14.06 -1.95
C HIS A 175 -17.27 14.97 -0.76
N ASP A 176 -17.68 14.40 0.36
CA ASP A 176 -18.00 15.12 1.58
C ASP A 176 -16.79 15.86 2.15
N SER A 177 -15.61 15.25 2.14
CA SER A 177 -14.38 15.88 2.63
C SER A 177 -13.91 17.02 1.72
N ARG A 178 -14.02 16.87 0.39
CA ARG A 178 -13.79 17.96 -0.56
C ARG A 178 -14.81 19.08 -0.39
N GLN A 179 -16.08 18.74 -0.19
CA GLN A 179 -17.12 19.73 0.07
C GLN A 179 -16.89 20.46 1.41
N LEU A 180 -16.45 19.77 2.45
CA LEU A 180 -16.14 20.38 3.74
C LEU A 180 -15.02 21.42 3.60
N VAL A 181 -13.93 21.07 2.91
CA VAL A 181 -12.78 21.98 2.68
C VAL A 181 -13.15 23.12 1.73
N ASN A 182 -13.96 22.86 0.70
CA ASN A 182 -14.48 23.91 -0.19
C ASN A 182 -15.52 24.83 0.48
N ARG A 183 -16.09 24.45 1.62
CA ARG A 183 -17.00 25.32 2.41
C ARG A 183 -16.24 26.17 3.43
N LEU A 184 -14.98 25.85 3.73
CA LEU A 184 -14.17 26.65 4.63
C LEU A 184 -13.76 27.95 3.93
N HIS A 185 -14.49 28.99 4.27
CA HIS A 185 -14.19 30.35 3.87
C HIS A 185 -13.59 31.07 5.07
N LYS A 186 -12.55 31.87 4.83
CA LYS A 186 -11.93 32.69 5.86
C LYS A 186 -11.86 34.13 5.37
N THR A 187 -12.50 35.01 6.12
CA THR A 187 -12.55 36.43 5.80
C THR A 187 -11.31 37.13 6.33
N MET A 188 -10.54 37.75 5.46
CA MET A 188 -9.32 38.48 5.81
C MET A 188 -8.91 39.43 4.69
N THR A 189 -8.03 40.38 4.99
CA THR A 189 -7.38 41.19 3.95
C THR A 189 -6.30 40.38 3.23
N PRO A 190 -5.90 40.77 2.00
CA PRO A 190 -4.78 40.10 1.31
C PRO A 190 -3.45 40.14 2.08
N ALA A 191 -3.25 41.14 2.94
CA ALA A 191 -2.07 41.26 3.79
C ALA A 191 -2.10 40.23 4.94
N GLU A 192 -3.27 40.05 5.56
CA GLU A 192 -3.48 39.04 6.59
C GLU A 192 -3.45 37.63 6.00
N CYS A 193 -3.90 37.44 4.76
CA CYS A 193 -3.78 36.16 4.06
C CYS A 193 -2.34 35.74 3.84
N SER A 194 -1.47 36.68 3.49
CA SER A 194 -0.03 36.44 3.37
C SER A 194 0.56 35.96 4.70
N LYS A 195 0.22 36.64 5.81
CA LYS A 195 0.67 36.26 7.16
C LYS A 195 0.11 34.91 7.59
N TRP A 196 -1.19 34.69 7.42
CA TRP A 196 -1.87 33.45 7.78
C TRP A 196 -1.28 32.23 7.07
N LEU A 197 -0.95 32.35 5.78
CA LEU A 197 -0.27 31.27 5.04
C LEU A 197 1.13 30.99 5.59
N GLN A 198 1.86 32.02 6.02
CA GLN A 198 3.18 31.89 6.59
C GLN A 198 3.13 31.28 8.01
N ASP A 199 2.22 31.75 8.85
CA ASP A 199 2.15 31.38 10.27
C ASP A 199 1.59 29.96 10.48
N GLU A 200 0.53 29.59 9.76
CA GLU A 200 -0.15 28.29 9.95
C GLU A 200 0.43 27.17 9.07
N TYR A 201 0.94 27.50 7.88
CA TYR A 201 1.36 26.50 6.88
C TYR A 201 2.82 26.67 6.41
N GLY A 202 3.54 27.70 6.87
CA GLY A 202 4.92 27.97 6.45
C GLY A 202 5.06 28.43 4.99
N LEU A 203 3.96 28.74 4.30
CA LEU A 203 3.94 29.07 2.88
C LEU A 203 4.22 30.57 2.68
N LYS A 204 5.43 30.91 2.19
CA LYS A 204 5.83 32.29 1.93
C LYS A 204 5.20 32.82 0.63
N VAL A 205 4.09 33.53 0.74
CA VAL A 205 3.42 34.20 -0.39
C VAL A 205 3.28 35.69 -0.09
N ASN A 206 3.76 36.55 -0.99
CA ASN A 206 3.65 38.01 -0.82
C ASN A 206 2.21 38.49 -1.06
N ARG A 207 1.75 39.48 -0.27
CA ARG A 207 0.46 40.19 -0.48
C ARG A 207 0.21 40.55 -1.95
N LYS A 208 1.23 41.08 -2.65
CA LYS A 208 1.08 41.47 -4.07
C LYS A 208 0.71 40.28 -4.98
N THR A 209 1.22 39.10 -4.68
CA THR A 209 0.91 37.86 -5.40
C THR A 209 -0.54 37.46 -5.18
N ILE A 210 -1.02 37.52 -3.93
CA ILE A 210 -2.41 37.25 -3.58
C ILE A 210 -3.35 38.24 -4.27
N SER A 211 -3.02 39.53 -4.25
CA SER A 211 -3.78 40.54 -5.01
C SER A 211 -3.77 40.28 -6.52
N THR A 212 -2.67 39.75 -7.07
CA THR A 212 -2.59 39.37 -8.49
C THR A 212 -3.50 38.19 -8.81
N TRP A 213 -3.59 37.18 -7.94
CA TRP A 213 -4.50 36.04 -8.12
C TRP A 213 -5.97 36.46 -8.13
N ILE A 214 -6.35 37.34 -7.22
CA ILE A 214 -7.67 37.94 -7.17
C ILE A 214 -7.97 38.67 -8.49
N ASN A 215 -7.08 39.58 -8.90
CA ASN A 215 -7.28 40.39 -10.10
C ASN A 215 -7.30 39.56 -11.40
N ARG A 216 -6.61 38.41 -11.41
CA ARG A 216 -6.59 37.46 -12.54
C ARG A 216 -7.75 36.46 -12.52
N GLY A 217 -8.65 36.52 -11.52
CA GLY A 217 -9.77 35.59 -11.38
C GLY A 217 -9.35 34.15 -11.10
N GLN A 218 -8.16 33.93 -10.54
CA GLN A 218 -7.65 32.58 -10.23
C GLN A 218 -8.25 31.99 -8.95
N LEU A 219 -9.02 32.80 -8.22
CA LEU A 219 -9.75 32.45 -7.00
C LEU A 219 -11.26 32.66 -7.24
N PRO A 220 -11.91 31.80 -8.05
CA PRO A 220 -13.29 32.03 -8.50
C PRO A 220 -14.32 31.97 -7.37
N SER A 221 -14.02 31.27 -6.27
CA SER A 221 -14.92 31.19 -5.11
C SER A 221 -14.70 32.32 -4.10
N SER A 222 -13.65 33.14 -4.28
CA SER A 222 -13.34 34.22 -3.35
C SER A 222 -14.13 35.48 -3.67
N LYS A 223 -14.81 36.03 -2.66
CA LYS A 223 -15.70 37.19 -2.82
C LYS A 223 -15.17 38.39 -2.06
N ARG A 224 -15.31 39.57 -2.66
CA ARG A 224 -15.00 40.82 -1.98
C ARG A 224 -16.05 41.11 -0.92
N VAL A 225 -15.59 41.36 0.29
CA VAL A 225 -16.38 41.89 1.42
C VAL A 225 -16.10 43.39 1.53
N GLU A 226 -16.95 44.12 2.26
CA GLU A 226 -16.75 45.55 2.53
C GLU A 226 -15.37 45.85 3.18
N ASP A 227 -14.90 47.09 3.04
CA ASP A 227 -13.64 47.59 3.60
C ASP A 227 -12.34 46.85 3.19
N GLY A 228 -12.34 46.23 2.01
CA GLY A 228 -11.13 45.61 1.45
C GLY A 228 -10.83 44.21 2.01
N TYR A 229 -11.75 43.65 2.79
CA TYR A 229 -11.75 42.26 3.17
C TYR A 229 -12.19 41.37 2.00
N TRP A 230 -11.72 40.13 2.03
CA TRP A 230 -12.10 39.10 1.07
C TRP A 230 -12.49 37.86 1.84
N GLU A 231 -13.63 37.29 1.47
CA GLU A 231 -14.01 35.95 1.88
C GLU A 231 -13.28 34.99 0.96
N PHE A 232 -12.19 34.42 1.46
CA PHE A 232 -11.38 33.52 0.65
C PHE A 232 -11.74 32.07 0.87
N ASN A 233 -11.78 31.30 -0.22
CA ASN A 233 -11.85 29.85 -0.13
C ASN A 233 -10.49 29.28 0.28
N VAL A 234 -10.45 28.60 1.42
CA VAL A 234 -9.21 28.05 1.99
C VAL A 234 -8.55 27.05 1.05
N HIS A 235 -9.33 26.24 0.32
CA HIS A 235 -8.79 25.26 -0.63
C HIS A 235 -8.06 25.91 -1.81
N GLU A 236 -8.68 26.91 -2.42
CA GLU A 236 -8.18 27.56 -3.63
C GLU A 236 -6.87 28.30 -3.36
N ILE A 237 -6.80 29.02 -2.22
CA ILE A 237 -5.56 29.71 -1.83
C ILE A 237 -4.44 28.70 -1.59
N LEU A 238 -4.67 27.65 -0.79
CA LEU A 238 -3.62 26.69 -0.44
C LEU A 238 -3.07 26.02 -1.70
N THR A 239 -3.96 25.62 -2.62
CA THR A 239 -3.58 25.00 -3.89
C THR A 239 -2.69 25.93 -4.73
N LEU A 240 -3.03 27.22 -4.84
CA LEU A 240 -2.21 28.19 -5.57
C LEU A 240 -0.87 28.46 -4.87
N ALA A 241 -0.86 28.54 -3.54
CA ALA A 241 0.35 28.76 -2.75
C ALA A 241 1.34 27.59 -2.88
N GLU A 242 0.87 26.34 -2.78
CA GLU A 242 1.69 25.14 -3.01
C GLU A 242 2.24 25.10 -4.45
N SER A 243 1.43 25.51 -5.44
CA SER A 243 1.86 25.56 -6.84
C SER A 243 2.97 26.59 -7.12
N LEU A 244 3.10 27.63 -6.28
CA LEU A 244 4.20 28.59 -6.37
C LEU A 244 5.49 28.07 -5.73
N GLN A 245 5.39 27.38 -4.59
CA GLN A 245 6.56 26.82 -3.92
C GLN A 245 7.23 25.73 -4.78
N THR A 246 6.44 24.85 -5.38
CA THR A 246 6.92 23.80 -6.30
C THR A 246 7.60 24.36 -7.56
N LYS A 247 7.21 25.56 -8.02
CA LYS A 247 7.87 26.27 -9.13
C LYS A 247 9.13 27.02 -8.73
N GLY A 248 9.28 27.37 -7.44
CA GLY A 248 10.48 28.01 -6.91
C GLY A 248 11.67 27.06 -6.77
N GLU A 249 11.41 25.78 -6.46
CA GLU A 249 12.45 24.74 -6.31
C GLU A 249 13.00 24.18 -7.64
N SER A 250 12.45 24.60 -8.78
CA SER A 250 12.82 24.12 -10.12
C SER A 250 13.69 25.08 -10.94
N THR A 251 14.28 26.09 -10.30
CA THR A 251 15.27 26.98 -10.94
C THR A 251 16.64 26.78 -10.28
N PRO A 252 17.69 26.36 -11.03
CA PRO A 252 19.02 26.11 -10.48
C PRO A 252 19.71 27.37 -9.96
#